data_AF-A0A2T4MZS6-F1
#
_entry.id   AF-A0A2T4MZS6-F1
#
_cell.length_a   1.000
_cell.length_b   1.000
_cell.length_c   1.000
_cell.angle_alpha   90.00
_cell.angle_beta   90.00
_cell.angle_gamma   90.00
#
_symmetry.space_group_name_H-M   'P 1'
#
loop_
_entity.id
_entity.type
_entity.pdbx_description
1 polymer ?
#
loop_
_entity_poly.entity_id
_entity_poly.type
_entity_poly.pdbx_seq_one_letter_code
_entity_poly.pdbx_strand_id
1 'polypeptide(L)'
;MLNKTIGIGALLVPLLLHFAIMTALLVLSLLNIKYSLEEQLIGSEHIGIIDDLYVIIYWLYWGSVISFAALFYLYIIISSWIRKKKERAHEQTNS
;
A
#
# COMPACT_ATOMS: atom_id res chain seq x y z
N MET A 1 22.81 -15.21 -14.73
CA MET A 1 21.41 -14.73 -14.94
C MET A 1 20.71 -14.28 -13.65
N LEU A 2 21.18 -14.68 -12.46
CA LEU A 2 20.58 -14.39 -11.15
C LEU A 2 20.46 -12.88 -10.81
N ASN A 3 21.40 -12.03 -11.25
CA ASN A 3 21.38 -10.60 -10.91
C ASN A 3 20.38 -9.75 -11.73
N LYS A 4 19.80 -10.28 -12.83
CA LYS A 4 18.86 -9.51 -13.68
C LYS A 4 17.43 -9.46 -13.12
N THR A 5 17.02 -10.45 -12.32
CA THR A 5 15.70 -10.53 -11.68
C THR A 5 15.65 -9.81 -10.34
N ILE A 6 16.79 -9.69 -9.64
CA ILE A 6 16.88 -9.03 -8.33
C ILE A 6 16.50 -7.55 -8.40
N GLY A 7 16.86 -6.82 -9.47
CA GLY A 7 16.60 -5.37 -9.55
C GLY A 7 15.13 -4.97 -9.65
N ILE A 8 14.30 -5.72 -10.38
CA ILE A 8 12.87 -5.42 -10.58
C ILE A 8 12.01 -6.12 -9.51
N GLY A 9 12.40 -7.33 -9.09
CA GLY A 9 11.76 -8.05 -7.99
C GLY A 9 11.94 -7.36 -6.64
N ALA A 10 13.10 -6.74 -6.39
CA ALA A 10 13.34 -5.98 -5.15
C ALA A 10 12.43 -4.76 -5.01
N LEU A 11 12.00 -4.15 -6.12
CA LEU A 11 11.07 -3.02 -6.11
C LEU A 11 9.61 -3.45 -5.84
N LEU A 12 9.30 -4.74 -5.96
CA LEU A 12 7.98 -5.32 -5.69
C LEU A 12 7.76 -5.56 -4.19
N VAL A 13 8.84 -5.82 -3.44
CA VAL A 13 8.83 -6.03 -1.99
C VAL A 13 8.20 -4.85 -1.23
N PRO A 14 8.62 -3.58 -1.41
CA PRO A 14 8.00 -2.46 -0.70
C PRO A 14 6.54 -2.25 -1.06
N LEU A 15 6.12 -2.56 -2.29
CA LEU A 15 4.73 -2.48 -2.72
C LEU A 15 3.85 -3.50 -1.99
N LEU A 16 4.31 -4.76 -1.91
CA LEU A 16 3.61 -5.82 -1.18
C LEU A 16 3.60 -5.56 0.33
N LEU A 17 4.70 -5.04 0.88
CA LEU A 17 4.79 -4.70 2.29
C LEU A 17 3.83 -3.55 2.64
N HIS A 18 3.75 -2.51 1.80
CA HIS A 18 2.78 -1.42 1.97
C HIS A 18 1.35 -1.96 1.98
N PHE A 19 1.00 -2.82 1.01
CA PHE A 19 -0.32 -3.43 0.93
C PHE A 19 -0.65 -4.25 2.18
N ALA A 20 0.29 -5.07 2.65
CA ALA A 20 0.11 -5.89 3.85
C ALA A 20 -0.07 -5.04 5.12
N ILE A 21 0.76 -4.01 5.30
CA ILE A 21 0.69 -3.11 6.46
C ILE A 21 -0.66 -2.37 6.48
N MET A 22 -1.06 -1.75 5.37
CA MET A 22 -2.30 -0.99 5.32
C MET A 22 -3.53 -1.90 5.52
N THR A 23 -3.51 -3.10 4.97
CA THR A 23 -4.56 -4.10 5.19
C THR A 23 -4.63 -4.50 6.67
N ALA A 24 -3.49 -4.78 7.31
CA ALA A 24 -3.44 -5.12 8.73
C ALA A 24 -3.98 -3.98 9.61
N LEU A 25 -3.57 -2.73 9.34
CA LEU A 25 -4.08 -1.56 10.06
C LEU A 25 -5.59 -1.43 9.91
N LEU A 26 -6.14 -1.62 8.70
CA LEU A 26 -7.56 -1.53 8.45
C LEU A 26 -8.36 -2.60 9.21
N VAL A 27 -7.91 -3.86 9.13
CA VAL A 27 -8.56 -4.98 9.81
C VAL A 27 -8.50 -4.78 11.33
N LEU A 28 -7.35 -4.44 11.89
CA LEU A 28 -7.21 -4.17 13.33
C LEU A 28 -8.11 -3.02 13.79
N SER A 29 -8.22 -1.96 12.99
CA SER A 29 -9.09 -0.81 13.29
C SER A 29 -10.56 -1.23 13.30
N LEU A 30 -11.01 -2.00 12.30
CA LEU A 30 -12.38 -2.51 12.22
C LEU A 30 -12.72 -3.47 13.37
N LEU A 31 -11.81 -4.39 13.70
CA LEU A 31 -11.98 -5.30 14.82
C LEU A 31 -12.07 -4.53 16.15
N ASN A 32 -11.25 -3.50 16.33
CA ASN A 32 -11.29 -2.67 17.53
C ASN A 32 -12.60 -1.88 17.64
N ILE A 33 -13.14 -1.36 16.54
CA ILE A 33 -14.48 -0.75 16.58
C ILE A 33 -15.53 -1.80 16.96
N LYS A 34 -15.53 -2.95 16.28
CA LYS A 34 -16.58 -3.96 16.42
C LYS A 34 -16.63 -4.63 17.81
N TYR A 35 -15.47 -4.98 18.35
CA TYR A 35 -15.34 -5.82 19.55
C TYR A 35 -14.87 -5.05 20.79
N SER A 36 -14.71 -3.73 20.70
CA SER A 36 -14.35 -2.92 21.87
C SER A 36 -15.28 -1.71 21.98
N LEU A 37 -15.24 -0.81 20.99
CA LEU A 37 -16.02 0.43 21.06
C LEU A 37 -17.53 0.18 20.93
N GLU A 38 -17.98 -0.56 19.92
CA GLU A 38 -19.42 -0.87 19.77
C GLU A 38 -19.97 -1.55 21.02
N GLU A 39 -19.27 -2.54 21.58
CA GLU A 39 -19.73 -3.25 22.76
C GLU A 39 -19.83 -2.34 24.00
N GLN A 40 -18.90 -1.39 24.17
CA GLN A 40 -18.91 -0.43 25.29
C GLN A 40 -19.93 0.69 25.12
N LEU A 41 -20.23 1.08 23.88
CA LEU A 41 -21.05 2.27 23.58
C LEU A 41 -22.48 1.93 23.14
N ILE A 42 -22.80 0.66 22.89
CA ILE A 42 -24.17 0.21 22.62
C ILE A 42 -25.11 0.62 23.76
N GLY A 43 -26.15 1.38 23.42
CA GLY A 43 -27.13 1.89 24.39
C GLY A 43 -26.72 3.18 25.12
N SER A 44 -25.57 3.77 24.79
CA SER A 44 -25.13 5.07 25.30
C SER A 44 -25.50 6.22 24.36
N GLU A 45 -25.57 7.44 24.91
CA GLU A 45 -25.75 8.69 24.13
C GLU A 45 -24.57 8.99 23.20
N HIS A 46 -23.44 8.31 23.39
CA HIS A 46 -22.19 8.54 22.66
C HIS A 46 -22.01 7.59 21.46
N ILE A 47 -23.03 6.82 21.09
CA ILE A 47 -22.98 5.86 19.99
C ILE A 47 -22.58 6.51 18.65
N GLY A 48 -22.88 7.81 18.45
CA GLY A 48 -22.48 8.57 17.26
C GLY A 48 -20.96 8.69 17.04
N ILE A 49 -20.13 8.48 18.07
CA ILE A 49 -18.67 8.46 17.94
C ILE A 49 -18.21 7.31 17.03
N ILE A 50 -18.97 6.21 16.99
CA ILE A 50 -18.66 5.04 16.16
C ILE A 50 -18.81 5.40 14.67
N ASP A 51 -19.84 6.18 14.32
CA ASP A 51 -20.05 6.64 12.94
C ASP A 51 -18.88 7.52 12.46
N ASP A 52 -18.42 8.45 13.30
CA ASP A 52 -17.26 9.29 13.00
C ASP A 52 -15.98 8.46 12.82
N LEU A 53 -15.78 7.41 13.64
CA LEU A 53 -14.66 6.49 13.49
C LEU A 53 -14.74 5.68 12.19
N TYR A 54 -15.93 5.22 11.80
CA TYR A 54 -16.12 4.56 10.51
C TYR A 54 -15.81 5.48 9.34
N VAL A 55 -16.13 6.78 9.43
CA VAL A 55 -15.73 7.79 8.43
C VAL A 55 -14.20 7.91 8.35
N ILE A 56 -13.50 7.95 9.49
CA ILE A 56 -12.03 7.98 9.51
C ILE A 56 -11.44 6.71 8.88
N ILE A 57 -11.97 5.52 9.19
CA ILE A 57 -11.54 4.26 8.56
C ILE A 57 -11.79 4.28 7.05
N TYR A 58 -12.93 4.82 6.62
CA TYR A 58 -13.23 4.98 5.20
C TYR A 58 -12.19 5.86 4.50
N TRP A 59 -11.79 6.97 5.10
CA TRP A 59 -10.70 7.82 4.58
C TRP A 59 -9.35 7.10 4.59
N LEU A 60 -9.04 6.33 5.63
CA LEU A 60 -7.82 5.52 5.71
C LEU A 60 -7.77 4.49 4.58
N TYR A 61 -8.89 3.82 4.31
CA TYR A 61 -9.02 2.87 3.20
C TYR A 61 -8.74 3.55 1.86
N TRP A 62 -9.40 4.68 1.56
CA TRP A 62 -9.16 5.39 0.31
C TRP A 62 -7.74 5.94 0.20
N GLY A 63 -7.17 6.46 1.29
CA GLY A 63 -5.77 6.86 1.35
C GLY A 63 -4.81 5.70 1.07
N SER A 64 -5.12 4.50 1.56
CA SER A 64 -4.37 3.28 1.24
C SER A 64 -4.42 2.96 -0.26
N VAL A 65 -5.60 3.02 -0.87
CA VAL A 65 -5.77 2.73 -2.31
C VAL A 65 -5.00 3.73 -3.17
N ILE A 66 -5.10 5.03 -2.84
CA ILE A 66 -4.39 6.10 -3.57
C ILE A 66 -2.88 5.95 -3.41
N SER A 67 -2.39 5.71 -2.19
CA SER A 67 -0.94 5.52 -1.95
C SER A 67 -0.41 4.28 -2.66
N PHE A 68 -1.15 3.17 -2.68
CA PHE A 68 -0.79 1.98 -3.44
C PHE A 68 -0.71 2.28 -4.95
N ALA A 69 -1.69 2.98 -5.52
CA ALA A 69 -1.68 3.36 -6.93
C ALA A 69 -0.47 4.26 -7.27
N ALA A 70 -0.15 5.21 -6.40
CA ALA A 70 1.03 6.07 -6.57
C ALA A 70 2.34 5.27 -6.55
N LEU A 71 2.50 4.36 -5.58
CA LEU A 71 3.67 3.48 -5.48
C LEU A 71 3.79 2.55 -6.70
N PHE A 72 2.67 2.00 -7.17
CA PHE A 72 2.64 1.17 -8.36
C PHE A 72 3.03 1.94 -9.62
N TYR A 73 2.55 3.17 -9.78
CA TYR A 73 2.94 4.01 -10.91
C TYR A 73 4.43 4.36 -10.87
N LEU A 74 4.95 4.70 -9.69
CA LEU A 74 6.38 4.94 -9.47
C LEU A 74 7.22 3.70 -9.83
N TYR A 75 6.75 2.51 -9.46
CA TYR A 75 7.37 1.24 -9.84
C TYR A 75 7.46 1.07 -11.36
N ILE A 76 6.39 1.38 -12.11
CA ILE A 76 6.39 1.30 -13.58
C ILE A 76 7.41 2.28 -14.18
N ILE A 77 7.48 3.52 -13.66
CA ILE A 77 8.45 4.52 -14.14
C ILE A 77 9.88 4.03 -13.92
N ILE A 78 10.20 3.58 -12.71
CA ILE A 78 11.56 3.15 -12.35
C ILE A 78 11.95 1.92 -13.17
N SER A 79 11.06 0.93 -13.31
CA SER A 79 11.33 -0.27 -14.09
C SER A 79 11.57 0.05 -15.58
N SER A 80 10.79 0.96 -16.16
CA SER A 80 10.99 1.46 -17.53
C SER A 80 12.33 2.17 -17.68
N TRP A 81 12.71 3.01 -16.71
CA TRP A 81 13.98 3.73 -16.71
C TRP A 81 15.18 2.79 -16.63
N ILE A 82 15.14 1.79 -15.74
CA ILE A 82 16.17 0.76 -15.61
C ILE A 82 16.32 -0.03 -16.91
N ARG A 83 15.21 -0.41 -17.55
CA ARG A 83 15.21 -1.11 -18.84
C ARG A 83 15.91 -0.29 -19.93
N LYS A 84 15.50 0.97 -20.10
CA LYS A 84 16.12 1.89 -21.07
C LYS A 84 17.60 2.15 -20.81
N LYS A 85 18.02 2.23 -19.53
CA LYS A 85 19.44 2.38 -19.17
C LYS A 85 20.27 1.18 -19.61
N LYS A 86 19.70 -0.02 -19.47
CA LYS A 86 20.36 -1.28 -19.84
C LYS A 86 20.46 -1.50 -21.35
N GLU A 87 19.44 -1.07 -22.11
CA GLU A 87 19.47 -1.08 -23.58
C GLU A 87 20.62 -0.21 -24.12
N ARG A 88 20.72 1.04 -23.65
CA ARG A 88 21.80 1.97 -24.06
C ARG A 88 23.21 1.47 -23.71
N ALA A 89 23.37 0.81 -22.57
CA ALA A 89 24.66 0.24 -22.17
C ALA A 89 25.11 -0.91 -23.08
N HIS A 90 24.16 -1.69 -23.63
CA HIS A 90 24.43 -2.76 -24.58
C HIS A 90 24.77 -2.24 -25.99
N GLU A 91 24.18 -1.13 -26.42
CA GLU A 91 24.52 -0.50 -27.71
C GLU A 91 25.97 0.04 -27.73
N GLN A 92 26.42 0.66 -26.63
CA GLN A 92 27.79 1.19 -26.51
C GLN A 92 28.87 0.12 -26.39
N THR A 93 28.53 -1.12 -26.02
CA THR A 93 29.49 -2.23 -25.96
C THR A 93 29.63 -2.98 -27.28
N ASN A 94 28.72 -2.76 -28.23
CA ASN A 94 28.69 -3.42 -29.54
C ASN A 94 29.08 -2.48 -30.69
N SER A 95 29.39 -1.21 -30.43
CA SER A 95 29.97 -0.25 -31.38
C SER A 95 31.46 -0.08 -31.16
#